data_AF-A0A1S2KBM1-F1
#
_entry.id   AF-A0A1S2KBM1-F1
#
_cell.length_a   1.000
_cell.length_b   1.000
_cell.length_c   1.000
_cell.angle_alpha   90.00
_cell.angle_beta   90.00
_cell.angle_gamma   90.00
#
_symmetry.space_group_name_H-M   'P 1'
#
loop_
_entity.id
_entity.type
_entity.pdbx_description
1 polymer ?
#
loop_
_entity_poly.entity_id
_entity_poly.type
_entity_poly.pdbx_seq_one_letter_code
_entity_poly.pdbx_strand_id
1 'polypeptide(L)'
;MPAPAAHHPALAAADPELAALVGAEERLQAETLRLIPSENYVSAAVLEASGTVLQNKYSEGYPGRRYYEGQQVIDQVERLAADRAKAVFGVDHANVQPYSGSPANLAVYLAFAQPGDTVMGMALPMGGHLTHGWGVSATGTWFRGVQYGVRQDTGLVDLDEVRALALKERPKVIFCGGTALPRTIDFPAFAEIAREAGAVLVADVAHIAGLIAGGAHPSPVPHADVVSTTTHKTLRGPRGAMLMCREEHAKAIDKAVFPGLQGGPHNQTTAAIAVALHEAAQPSFRDYAHAVVANARALAEALLARGFDLVSGGTDNHLVLIDLTGKDVPGKTAAKALDRAGIVVNYNTVPYDPRKPFDPSGIRIGTPSLTSRGLGTEHMAAVADWIDRSVAAAQKGDEDALAAVRAEVADLMAQYPAPGIPA
;
A
#
# COMPACT_ATOMS: atom_id res chain seq x y z
N MET A 1 29.54 16.21 -23.71
CA MET A 1 28.11 16.08 -24.05
C MET A 1 27.39 17.25 -23.42
N PRO A 2 26.42 17.90 -24.09
CA PRO A 2 25.61 18.93 -23.43
C PRO A 2 24.97 18.32 -22.18
N ALA A 3 24.88 19.09 -21.10
CA ALA A 3 24.12 18.66 -19.93
C ALA A 3 22.70 18.30 -20.40
N PRO A 4 22.13 17.17 -19.96
CA PRO A 4 20.74 16.84 -20.29
C PRO A 4 19.85 18.04 -19.91
N ALA A 5 18.86 18.34 -20.75
CA ALA A 5 17.93 19.43 -20.49
C ALA A 5 17.33 19.25 -19.09
N ALA A 6 17.25 20.32 -18.29
CA ALA A 6 16.67 20.22 -16.95
C ALA A 6 15.20 19.79 -17.08
N HIS A 7 14.87 18.59 -16.60
CA HIS A 7 13.51 18.01 -16.65
C HIS A 7 12.47 18.91 -15.95
N HIS A 8 12.92 19.75 -15.02
CA HIS A 8 12.11 20.69 -14.24
C HIS A 8 12.61 22.12 -14.40
N PRO A 9 12.38 22.80 -15.53
CA PRO A 9 13.03 24.08 -15.84
C PRO A 9 12.65 25.20 -14.88
N ALA A 10 11.38 25.26 -14.45
CA ALA A 10 10.93 26.25 -13.47
C ALA A 10 11.56 26.03 -12.09
N LEU A 11 11.64 24.77 -11.65
CA LEU A 11 12.28 24.41 -10.39
C LEU A 11 13.79 24.68 -10.44
N ALA A 12 14.46 24.25 -11.50
CA ALA A 12 15.90 24.46 -11.65
C ALA A 12 16.28 25.95 -11.70
N ALA A 13 15.41 26.81 -12.23
CA ALA A 13 15.63 28.25 -12.21
C ALA A 13 15.41 28.89 -10.83
N ALA A 14 14.48 28.36 -10.03
CA ALA A 14 14.12 28.90 -8.71
C ALA A 14 14.97 28.32 -7.56
N ASP A 15 15.23 27.01 -7.59
CA ASP A 15 15.94 26.23 -6.58
C ASP A 15 16.77 25.10 -7.26
N PRO A 16 18.01 25.43 -7.70
CA PRO A 16 18.89 24.47 -8.35
C PRO A 16 19.30 23.30 -7.45
N GLU A 17 19.39 23.50 -6.13
CA GLU A 17 19.78 22.45 -5.18
C GLU A 17 18.69 21.38 -5.10
N LEU A 18 17.43 21.80 -4.95
CA LEU A 18 16.30 20.88 -4.95
C LEU A 18 16.13 20.20 -6.32
N ALA A 19 16.31 20.92 -7.43
CA ALA A 19 16.26 20.32 -8.76
C ALA A 19 17.30 19.20 -8.96
N ALA A 20 18.52 19.38 -8.42
CA ALA A 20 19.56 18.36 -8.47
C ALA A 20 19.19 17.11 -7.67
N LEU A 21 18.56 17.28 -6.50
CA LEU A 21 18.07 16.16 -5.69
C LEU A 21 16.93 15.40 -6.36
N VAL A 22 15.98 16.11 -7.01
CA VAL A 22 14.91 15.48 -7.80
C VAL A 22 15.49 14.64 -8.94
N GLY A 23 16.43 15.20 -9.72
CA GLY A 23 17.08 14.46 -10.80
C GLY A 23 17.93 13.28 -10.31
N ALA A 24 18.47 13.34 -9.09
CA ALA A 24 19.18 12.21 -8.47
C ALA A 24 18.22 11.07 -8.09
N GLU A 25 17.05 11.38 -7.54
CA GLU A 25 16.02 10.38 -7.21
C GLU A 25 15.41 9.76 -8.48
N GLU A 26 15.15 10.57 -9.52
CA GLU A 26 14.68 10.06 -10.83
C GLU A 26 15.65 9.02 -11.39
N ARG A 27 16.95 9.31 -11.34
CA ARG A 27 18.01 8.38 -11.77
C ARG A 27 18.03 7.13 -10.91
N LEU A 28 17.96 7.26 -9.59
CA LEU A 28 17.96 6.11 -8.68
C LEU A 28 16.78 5.19 -8.96
N GLN A 29 15.59 5.75 -9.18
CA GLN A 29 14.40 4.99 -9.52
C GLN A 29 14.48 4.34 -10.90
N ALA A 30 15.13 4.99 -11.86
CA ALA A 30 15.34 4.44 -13.19
C ALA A 30 16.33 3.26 -13.18
N GLU A 31 17.40 3.34 -12.38
CA GLU A 31 18.52 2.38 -12.37
C GLU A 31 18.33 1.21 -11.39
N THR A 32 17.40 1.30 -10.44
CA THR A 32 17.20 0.26 -9.40
C THR A 32 15.93 -0.56 -9.60
N LEU A 33 15.97 -1.79 -9.07
CA LEU A 33 14.84 -2.70 -9.04
C LEU A 33 14.07 -2.51 -7.72
N ARG A 34 12.91 -1.86 -7.79
CA ARG A 34 12.07 -1.51 -6.63
C ARG A 34 11.11 -2.64 -6.26
N LEU A 35 11.36 -3.33 -5.14
CA LEU A 35 10.53 -4.43 -4.63
C LEU A 35 9.79 -4.08 -3.33
N ILE A 36 9.76 -2.82 -2.89
CA ILE A 36 8.96 -2.44 -1.72
C ILE A 36 7.45 -2.59 -2.08
N PRO A 37 6.66 -3.44 -1.39
CA PRO A 37 5.28 -3.74 -1.81
C PRO A 37 4.28 -2.57 -1.74
N SER A 38 4.66 -1.52 -1.03
CA SER A 38 3.87 -0.30 -0.86
C SER A 38 4.27 0.82 -1.81
N GLU A 39 5.25 0.58 -2.68
CA GLU A 39 5.66 1.52 -3.72
C GLU A 39 5.07 1.12 -5.07
N ASN A 40 4.99 2.10 -5.95
CA ASN A 40 4.62 1.94 -7.36
C ASN A 40 5.04 3.18 -8.14
N TYR A 41 5.02 3.09 -9.46
CA TYR A 41 5.20 4.22 -10.36
C TYR A 41 3.84 4.71 -10.85
N VAL A 42 3.51 5.96 -10.55
CA VAL A 42 2.30 6.59 -11.08
C VAL A 42 2.48 6.93 -12.56
N SER A 43 1.38 7.16 -13.30
CA SER A 43 1.47 7.65 -14.67
C SER A 43 1.91 9.13 -14.71
N ALA A 44 2.40 9.59 -15.87
CA ALA A 44 2.67 11.00 -16.10
C ALA A 44 1.43 11.87 -15.87
N ALA A 45 0.24 11.39 -16.25
CA ALA A 45 -1.02 12.10 -16.03
C ALA A 45 -1.35 12.30 -14.54
N VAL A 46 -1.03 11.31 -13.69
CA VAL A 46 -1.19 11.44 -12.23
C VAL A 46 -0.19 12.46 -11.66
N LEU A 47 1.05 12.49 -12.13
CA LEU A 47 2.04 13.51 -11.73
C LEU A 47 1.60 14.91 -12.14
N GLU A 48 1.19 15.09 -13.41
CA GLU A 48 0.70 16.37 -13.92
C GLU A 48 -0.49 16.88 -13.11
N ALA A 49 -1.51 16.04 -12.86
CA ALA A 49 -2.68 16.39 -12.08
C ALA A 49 -2.33 16.84 -10.64
N SER A 50 -1.29 16.24 -10.06
CA SER A 50 -0.81 16.56 -8.70
C SER A 50 -0.16 17.94 -8.59
N GLY A 51 0.29 18.53 -9.71
CA GLY A 51 1.00 19.81 -9.76
C GLY A 51 0.20 20.96 -10.40
N THR A 52 -1.12 20.82 -10.55
CA THR A 52 -1.97 21.83 -11.20
C THR A 52 -2.35 23.00 -10.29
N VAL A 53 -2.95 24.04 -10.89
CA VAL A 53 -3.52 25.21 -10.19
C VAL A 53 -4.56 24.88 -9.12
N LEU A 54 -5.07 23.64 -9.08
CA LEU A 54 -5.98 23.16 -8.04
C LEU A 54 -5.38 23.24 -6.63
N GLN A 55 -4.04 23.22 -6.51
CA GLN A 55 -3.34 23.42 -5.25
C GLN A 55 -3.63 24.78 -4.58
N ASN A 56 -4.01 25.79 -5.37
CA ASN A 56 -4.29 27.14 -4.86
C ASN A 56 -5.69 27.27 -4.24
N LYS A 57 -6.55 26.26 -4.41
CA LYS A 57 -7.98 26.41 -4.10
C LYS A 57 -8.33 25.80 -2.75
N TYR A 58 -8.90 26.64 -1.89
CA TYR A 58 -9.48 26.23 -0.60
C TYR A 58 -10.97 25.94 -0.76
N SER A 59 -11.44 24.79 -0.27
CA SER A 59 -12.79 24.26 -0.55
C SER A 59 -13.38 23.41 0.58
N GLU A 60 -13.26 23.88 1.83
CA GLU A 60 -13.87 23.20 2.99
C GLU A 60 -15.38 22.93 2.83
N GLY A 61 -15.81 21.80 3.37
CA GLY A 61 -17.13 21.23 3.15
C GLY A 61 -17.13 20.19 2.03
N TYR A 62 -18.30 19.94 1.46
CA TYR A 62 -18.53 18.95 0.42
C TYR A 62 -19.23 19.57 -0.79
N PRO A 63 -19.22 18.94 -1.98
CA PRO A 63 -19.86 19.48 -3.16
C PRO A 63 -21.31 19.93 -2.91
N GLY A 64 -21.64 21.17 -3.28
CA GLY A 64 -22.94 21.81 -3.02
C GLY A 64 -23.18 22.29 -1.58
N ARG A 65 -22.26 22.03 -0.63
CA ARG A 65 -22.32 22.45 0.78
C ARG A 65 -20.94 22.88 1.26
N ARG A 66 -20.44 23.99 0.71
CA ARG A 66 -19.10 24.53 0.95
C ARG A 66 -19.14 25.71 1.91
N TYR A 67 -18.05 25.90 2.66
CA TYR A 67 -17.87 27.03 3.57
C TYR A 67 -17.36 28.28 2.84
N TYR A 68 -16.81 28.10 1.62
CA TYR A 68 -16.20 29.16 0.82
C TYR A 68 -16.75 29.12 -0.60
N GLU A 69 -16.99 30.32 -1.16
CA GLU A 69 -17.44 30.50 -2.53
C GLU A 69 -16.37 30.17 -3.59
N GLY A 70 -16.79 30.15 -4.86
CA GLY A 70 -15.89 29.93 -6.00
C GLY A 70 -15.58 28.46 -6.28
N GLN A 71 -16.51 27.55 -5.97
CA GLN A 71 -16.31 26.08 -6.10
C GLN A 71 -16.98 25.49 -7.35
N GLN A 72 -17.33 26.34 -8.33
CA GLN A 72 -18.04 25.93 -9.55
C GLN A 72 -17.34 24.78 -10.27
N VAL A 73 -15.99 24.76 -10.24
CA VAL A 73 -15.16 23.71 -10.87
C VAL A 73 -14.70 22.66 -9.85
N ILE A 74 -14.28 23.06 -8.65
CA ILE A 74 -13.79 22.11 -7.62
C ILE A 74 -14.84 21.06 -7.26
N ASP A 75 -16.10 21.47 -7.16
CA ASP A 75 -17.18 20.53 -6.89
C ASP A 75 -17.34 19.49 -8.01
N GLN A 76 -17.04 19.85 -9.26
CA GLN A 76 -17.07 18.90 -10.38
C GLN A 76 -15.88 17.92 -10.30
N VAL A 77 -14.69 18.40 -9.93
CA VAL A 77 -13.50 17.55 -9.75
C VAL A 77 -13.73 16.52 -8.64
N GLU A 78 -14.25 16.95 -7.49
CA GLU A 78 -14.48 16.05 -6.36
C GLU A 78 -15.62 15.06 -6.65
N ARG A 79 -16.73 15.50 -7.26
CA ARG A 79 -17.80 14.58 -7.72
C ARG A 79 -17.27 13.55 -8.71
N LEU A 80 -16.45 13.97 -9.68
CA LEU A 80 -15.87 13.05 -10.66
C LEU A 80 -14.99 11.98 -9.99
N ALA A 81 -14.16 12.37 -9.02
CA ALA A 81 -13.35 11.42 -8.25
C ALA A 81 -14.22 10.43 -7.47
N ALA A 82 -15.22 10.93 -6.73
CA ALA A 82 -16.12 10.10 -5.94
C ALA A 82 -16.96 9.15 -6.82
N ASP A 83 -17.49 9.63 -7.96
CA ASP A 83 -18.27 8.82 -8.90
C ASP A 83 -17.43 7.70 -9.51
N ARG A 84 -16.17 7.99 -9.87
CA ARG A 84 -15.24 6.96 -10.34
C ARG A 84 -14.90 5.94 -9.25
N ALA A 85 -14.71 6.37 -8.00
CA ALA A 85 -14.44 5.46 -6.89
C ALA A 85 -15.63 4.51 -6.66
N LYS A 86 -16.86 5.05 -6.63
CA LYS A 86 -18.08 4.25 -6.54
C LYS A 86 -18.20 3.23 -7.67
N ALA A 87 -17.95 3.66 -8.91
CA ALA A 87 -18.02 2.78 -10.08
C ALA A 87 -16.97 1.66 -10.05
N VAL A 88 -15.73 1.97 -9.67
CA VAL A 88 -14.62 0.99 -9.62
C VAL A 88 -14.81 -0.03 -8.50
N PHE A 89 -15.25 0.40 -7.32
CA PHE A 89 -15.33 -0.47 -6.14
C PHE A 89 -16.75 -1.00 -5.84
N GLY A 90 -17.77 -0.55 -6.58
CA GLY A 90 -19.15 -1.00 -6.42
C GLY A 90 -19.78 -0.57 -5.09
N VAL A 91 -19.46 0.63 -4.61
CA VAL A 91 -19.91 1.17 -3.30
C VAL A 91 -20.94 2.28 -3.47
N ASP A 92 -21.76 2.50 -2.46
CA ASP A 92 -22.81 3.54 -2.47
C ASP A 92 -22.24 4.95 -2.31
N HIS A 93 -21.28 5.10 -1.39
CA HIS A 93 -20.64 6.38 -1.07
C HIS A 93 -19.11 6.28 -1.07
N ALA A 94 -18.45 7.36 -1.48
CA ALA A 94 -17.00 7.49 -1.46
C ALA A 94 -16.59 8.91 -1.05
N ASN A 95 -15.88 9.01 0.08
CA ASN A 95 -15.19 10.22 0.49
C ASN A 95 -13.73 10.15 0.04
N VAL A 96 -13.34 11.10 -0.82
CA VAL A 96 -12.01 11.17 -1.47
C VAL A 96 -11.11 12.26 -0.88
N GLN A 97 -11.51 12.87 0.24
CA GLN A 97 -10.75 13.93 0.90
C GLN A 97 -9.65 13.47 1.89
N PRO A 98 -9.61 12.22 2.42
CA PRO A 98 -8.56 11.85 3.37
C PRO A 98 -7.14 12.04 2.81
N TYR A 99 -6.29 12.77 3.54
CA TYR A 99 -4.96 13.15 3.06
C TYR A 99 -4.03 11.95 2.81
N SER A 100 -4.21 10.87 3.58
CA SER A 100 -3.47 9.61 3.44
C SER A 100 -4.19 8.51 4.22
N GLY A 101 -3.65 7.28 4.18
CA GLY A 101 -4.28 6.11 4.80
C GLY A 101 -4.44 6.22 6.31
N SER A 102 -3.45 6.73 7.02
CA SER A 102 -3.53 6.87 8.48
C SER A 102 -4.59 7.89 8.94
N PRO A 103 -4.67 9.11 8.34
CA PRO A 103 -5.81 10.01 8.56
C PRO A 103 -7.17 9.39 8.19
N ALA A 104 -7.25 8.63 7.10
CA ALA A 104 -8.49 7.94 6.70
C ALA A 104 -8.94 6.96 7.78
N ASN A 105 -8.05 6.09 8.24
CA ASN A 105 -8.35 5.16 9.32
C ASN A 105 -8.76 5.89 10.60
N LEU A 106 -8.06 6.97 10.98
CA LEU A 106 -8.43 7.76 12.16
C LEU A 106 -9.82 8.38 12.06
N ALA A 107 -10.26 8.83 10.88
CA ALA A 107 -11.62 9.30 10.67
C ALA A 107 -12.67 8.19 10.88
N VAL A 108 -12.35 6.92 10.55
CA VAL A 108 -13.23 5.79 10.85
C VAL A 108 -13.38 5.61 12.37
N TYR A 109 -12.29 5.70 13.12
CA TYR A 109 -12.38 5.68 14.60
C TYR A 109 -13.26 6.81 15.12
N LEU A 110 -13.09 8.03 14.62
CA LEU A 110 -13.91 9.19 15.03
C LEU A 110 -15.39 9.03 14.65
N ALA A 111 -15.69 8.32 13.56
CA ALA A 111 -17.06 8.07 13.10
C ALA A 111 -17.81 7.05 13.98
N PHE A 112 -17.13 6.02 14.50
CA PHE A 112 -17.79 4.85 15.10
C PHE A 112 -17.33 4.47 16.50
N ALA A 113 -16.30 5.12 17.04
CA ALA A 113 -15.78 4.85 18.37
C ALA A 113 -15.53 6.15 19.15
N GLN A 114 -15.44 6.02 20.47
CA GLN A 114 -15.01 7.07 21.38
C GLN A 114 -13.67 6.68 22.01
N PRO A 115 -12.82 7.64 22.42
CA PRO A 115 -11.61 7.33 23.17
C PRO A 115 -11.92 6.41 24.37
N GLY A 116 -11.09 5.39 24.57
CA GLY A 116 -11.29 4.33 25.56
C GLY A 116 -12.12 3.12 25.08
N ASP A 117 -12.87 3.24 23.97
CA ASP A 117 -13.59 2.11 23.39
C ASP A 117 -12.63 1.00 22.94
N THR A 118 -13.15 -0.23 22.92
CA THR A 118 -12.40 -1.40 22.45
C THR A 118 -12.42 -1.45 20.93
N VAL A 119 -11.25 -1.69 20.33
CA VAL A 119 -11.07 -1.82 18.88
C VAL A 119 -10.18 -3.01 18.59
N MET A 120 -10.43 -3.70 17.48
CA MET A 120 -9.73 -4.93 17.17
C MET A 120 -9.06 -4.87 15.80
N GLY A 121 -7.84 -5.38 15.68
CA GLY A 121 -7.08 -5.42 14.45
C GLY A 121 -5.99 -6.49 14.48
N MET A 122 -5.34 -6.73 13.34
CA MET A 122 -4.23 -7.68 13.28
C MET A 122 -3.00 -7.11 14.01
N ALA A 123 -2.34 -7.93 14.81
CA ALA A 123 -1.08 -7.58 15.46
C ALA A 123 -0.01 -7.16 14.43
N LEU A 124 0.71 -6.08 14.71
CA LEU A 124 1.77 -5.58 13.81
C LEU A 124 2.84 -6.66 13.49
N PRO A 125 3.36 -7.45 14.45
CA PRO A 125 4.31 -8.53 14.15
C PRO A 125 3.72 -9.66 13.29
N MET A 126 2.39 -9.80 13.27
CA MET A 126 1.69 -10.83 12.49
C MET A 126 1.29 -10.34 11.08
N GLY A 127 1.70 -9.12 10.71
CA GLY A 127 1.44 -8.53 9.40
C GLY A 127 0.39 -7.43 9.38
N GLY A 128 -0.12 -6.99 10.55
CA GLY A 128 -1.05 -5.87 10.69
C GLY A 128 -0.45 -4.51 10.34
N HIS A 129 -1.21 -3.43 10.55
CA HIS A 129 -0.73 -2.06 10.39
C HIS A 129 -0.77 -1.30 11.71
N LEU A 130 0.10 -0.29 11.85
CA LEU A 130 0.18 0.57 13.04
C LEU A 130 -1.19 1.16 13.43
N THR A 131 -1.99 1.55 12.44
CA THR A 131 -3.28 2.20 12.65
C THR A 131 -4.41 1.25 12.99
N HIS A 132 -4.14 -0.05 13.18
CA HIS A 132 -5.16 -1.06 13.54
C HIS A 132 -5.18 -1.31 15.06
N GLY A 133 -5.01 -0.25 15.83
CA GLY A 133 -5.03 -0.31 17.31
C GLY A 133 -3.71 -0.72 17.96
N TRP A 134 -2.58 -0.65 17.24
CA TRP A 134 -1.27 -0.98 17.83
C TRP A 134 -0.82 0.07 18.86
N GLY A 135 -0.28 -0.37 19.99
CA GLY A 135 -0.05 0.48 21.17
C GLY A 135 0.83 1.72 20.98
N VAL A 136 1.73 1.73 19.99
CA VAL A 136 2.58 2.90 19.70
C VAL A 136 1.94 3.92 18.75
N SER A 137 0.80 3.57 18.14
CA SER A 137 0.02 4.45 17.28
C SER A 137 -0.94 5.28 18.12
N ALA A 138 -1.36 6.45 17.62
CA ALA A 138 -2.45 7.22 18.20
C ALA A 138 -3.72 6.35 18.41
N THR A 139 -3.98 5.42 17.48
CA THR A 139 -5.10 4.48 17.56
C THR A 139 -4.99 3.48 18.73
N GLY A 140 -3.78 3.11 19.15
CA GLY A 140 -3.58 2.27 20.35
C GLY A 140 -3.36 3.08 21.63
N THR A 141 -3.08 4.38 21.51
CA THR A 141 -2.98 5.31 22.64
C THR A 141 -4.35 5.80 23.11
N TRP A 142 -5.26 6.08 22.16
CA TRP A 142 -6.57 6.66 22.44
C TRP A 142 -7.67 5.61 22.63
N PHE A 143 -7.50 4.40 22.08
CA PHE A 143 -8.49 3.31 22.15
C PHE A 143 -7.85 2.06 22.78
N ARG A 144 -8.69 1.18 23.34
CA ARG A 144 -8.23 -0.11 23.88
C ARG A 144 -8.07 -1.11 22.73
N GLY A 145 -6.85 -1.22 22.20
CA GLY A 145 -6.51 -2.17 21.13
C GLY A 145 -6.49 -3.63 21.59
N VAL A 146 -7.29 -4.46 20.95
CA VAL A 146 -7.24 -5.93 21.01
C VAL A 146 -6.65 -6.43 19.69
N GLN A 147 -5.76 -7.43 19.75
CA GLN A 147 -5.00 -7.85 18.58
C GLN A 147 -5.20 -9.35 18.31
N TYR A 148 -5.51 -9.71 17.08
CA TYR A 148 -5.53 -11.10 16.59
C TYR A 148 -4.31 -11.39 15.73
N GLY A 149 -3.99 -12.67 15.54
CA GLY A 149 -2.81 -13.12 14.82
C GLY A 149 -3.10 -14.04 13.62
N VAL A 150 -2.04 -14.75 13.25
CA VAL A 150 -2.06 -15.84 12.27
C VAL A 150 -1.69 -17.14 13.00
N ARG A 151 -2.12 -18.30 12.52
CA ARG A 151 -1.71 -19.58 13.12
C ARG A 151 -0.22 -19.84 12.88
N GLN A 152 0.47 -20.38 13.90
CA GLN A 152 1.91 -20.64 13.82
C GLN A 152 2.29 -21.71 12.80
N ASP A 153 1.43 -22.70 12.57
CA ASP A 153 1.68 -23.83 11.67
C ASP A 153 1.44 -23.49 10.19
N THR A 154 0.50 -22.60 9.89
CA THR A 154 0.08 -22.28 8.51
C THR A 154 0.41 -20.84 8.08
N GLY A 155 0.63 -19.92 9.02
CA GLY A 155 0.81 -18.49 8.73
C GLY A 155 -0.45 -17.82 8.18
N LEU A 156 -1.62 -18.46 8.28
CA LEU A 156 -2.92 -17.93 7.86
C LEU A 156 -3.62 -17.24 9.02
N VAL A 157 -4.46 -16.24 8.75
CA VAL A 157 -5.29 -15.58 9.77
C VAL A 157 -6.09 -16.61 10.55
N ASP A 158 -5.99 -16.57 11.88
CA ASP A 158 -6.75 -17.48 12.76
C ASP A 158 -8.16 -16.95 12.99
N LEU A 159 -9.10 -17.31 12.11
CA LEU A 159 -10.49 -16.85 12.23
C LEU A 159 -11.21 -17.34 13.50
N ASP A 160 -10.76 -18.46 14.10
CA ASP A 160 -11.30 -18.92 15.38
C ASP A 160 -10.86 -18.00 16.51
N GLU A 161 -9.58 -17.59 16.51
CA GLU A 161 -9.06 -16.58 17.44
C GLU A 161 -9.77 -15.24 17.26
N VAL A 162 -9.93 -14.78 16.01
CA VAL A 162 -10.65 -13.54 15.67
C VAL A 162 -12.06 -13.58 16.27
N ARG A 163 -12.80 -14.68 16.06
CA ARG A 163 -14.16 -14.85 16.59
C ARG A 163 -14.18 -14.87 18.12
N ALA A 164 -13.31 -15.66 18.73
CA ALA A 164 -13.23 -15.78 20.19
C ALA A 164 -12.93 -14.42 20.86
N LEU A 165 -11.96 -13.67 20.33
CA LEU A 165 -11.62 -12.33 20.82
C LEU A 165 -12.78 -11.34 20.61
N ALA A 166 -13.42 -11.34 19.43
CA ALA A 166 -14.51 -10.42 19.13
C ALA A 166 -15.71 -10.63 20.08
N LEU A 167 -16.09 -11.89 20.34
CA LEU A 167 -17.20 -12.21 21.24
C LEU A 167 -16.89 -11.87 22.70
N LYS A 168 -15.65 -12.09 23.13
CA LYS A 168 -15.20 -11.80 24.50
C LYS A 168 -15.07 -10.29 24.75
N GLU A 169 -14.41 -9.58 23.84
CA GLU A 169 -14.00 -8.20 24.06
C GLU A 169 -15.02 -7.17 23.55
N ARG A 170 -15.99 -7.61 22.73
CA ARG A 170 -17.07 -6.79 22.15
C ARG A 170 -16.55 -5.46 21.58
N PRO A 171 -15.59 -5.48 20.63
CA PRO A 171 -15.03 -4.26 20.06
C PRO A 171 -16.10 -3.45 19.32
N LYS A 172 -15.94 -2.12 19.30
CA LYS A 172 -16.78 -1.23 18.49
C LYS A 172 -16.44 -1.31 17.01
N VAL A 173 -15.16 -1.51 16.70
CA VAL A 173 -14.63 -1.55 15.34
C VAL A 173 -13.69 -2.74 15.22
N ILE A 174 -13.84 -3.51 14.14
CA ILE A 174 -12.92 -4.58 13.75
C ILE A 174 -12.29 -4.20 12.42
N PHE A 175 -10.97 -4.14 12.37
CA PHE A 175 -10.21 -4.01 11.13
C PHE A 175 -9.83 -5.39 10.59
N CYS A 176 -10.15 -5.63 9.32
CA CYS A 176 -9.60 -6.70 8.50
C CYS A 176 -8.77 -6.08 7.36
N GLY A 177 -7.64 -6.69 7.02
CA GLY A 177 -6.60 -6.02 6.24
C GLY A 177 -5.24 -6.14 6.91
N GLY A 178 -4.18 -5.96 6.12
CA GLY A 178 -2.82 -6.10 6.62
C GLY A 178 -1.78 -5.45 5.72
N THR A 179 -0.62 -5.20 6.31
CA THR A 179 0.55 -4.63 5.65
C THR A 179 1.43 -5.73 5.04
N ALA A 180 1.56 -6.87 5.73
CA ALA A 180 2.44 -7.97 5.34
C ALA A 180 1.72 -9.33 5.40
N LEU A 181 0.53 -9.38 4.81
CA LEU A 181 -0.28 -10.59 4.69
C LEU A 181 -0.22 -11.09 3.23
N PRO A 182 0.44 -12.22 2.93
CA PRO A 182 0.61 -12.70 1.55
C PRO A 182 -0.59 -13.49 1.01
N ARG A 183 -1.65 -13.66 1.81
CA ARG A 183 -2.81 -14.51 1.47
C ARG A 183 -4.10 -13.73 1.32
N THR A 184 -5.05 -14.36 0.66
CA THR A 184 -6.39 -13.81 0.46
C THR A 184 -7.10 -13.58 1.80
N ILE A 185 -7.81 -12.45 1.93
CA ILE A 185 -8.60 -12.12 3.11
C ILE A 185 -10.02 -12.66 2.96
N ASP A 186 -10.51 -13.40 3.95
CA ASP A 186 -11.88 -13.90 4.02
C ASP A 186 -12.84 -12.83 4.57
N PHE A 187 -13.21 -11.87 3.72
CA PHE A 187 -14.16 -10.82 4.10
C PHE A 187 -15.53 -11.34 4.57
N PRO A 188 -16.13 -12.38 3.95
CA PRO A 188 -17.37 -12.99 4.45
C PRO A 188 -17.27 -13.45 5.92
N ALA A 189 -16.20 -14.16 6.28
CA ALA A 189 -16.01 -14.66 7.64
C ALA A 189 -15.84 -13.51 8.65
N PHE A 190 -15.06 -12.48 8.29
CA PHE A 190 -14.93 -11.28 9.12
C PHE A 190 -16.28 -10.56 9.32
N ALA A 191 -17.14 -10.51 8.29
CA ALA A 191 -18.46 -9.89 8.39
C ALA A 191 -19.41 -10.67 9.29
N GLU A 192 -19.37 -12.00 9.25
CA GLU A 192 -20.12 -12.85 10.19
C GLU A 192 -19.69 -12.57 11.64
N ILE A 193 -18.38 -12.56 11.90
CA ILE A 193 -17.83 -12.32 13.23
C ILE A 193 -18.19 -10.92 13.74
N ALA A 194 -18.06 -9.89 12.89
CA ALA A 194 -18.40 -8.52 13.26
C ALA A 194 -19.89 -8.38 13.63
N ARG A 195 -20.78 -9.02 12.87
CA ARG A 195 -22.21 -9.06 13.17
C ARG A 195 -22.50 -9.74 14.51
N GLU A 196 -21.87 -10.88 14.79
CA GLU A 196 -22.03 -11.58 16.08
C GLU A 196 -21.55 -10.73 17.26
N ALA A 197 -20.43 -10.01 17.08
CA ALA A 197 -19.87 -9.10 18.08
C ALA A 197 -20.63 -7.76 18.19
N GLY A 198 -21.48 -7.42 17.22
CA GLY A 198 -22.12 -6.10 17.13
C GLY A 198 -21.13 -4.96 16.86
N ALA A 199 -20.11 -5.23 16.03
CA ALA A 199 -19.04 -4.30 15.69
C ALA A 199 -19.17 -3.80 14.25
N VAL A 200 -18.65 -2.61 13.96
CA VAL A 200 -18.46 -2.12 12.59
C VAL A 200 -17.25 -2.83 11.97
N LEU A 201 -17.43 -3.46 10.81
CA LEU A 201 -16.35 -4.07 10.05
C LEU A 201 -15.71 -3.05 9.10
N VAL A 202 -14.41 -2.87 9.25
CA VAL A 202 -13.59 -2.04 8.37
C VAL A 202 -12.63 -2.92 7.59
N ALA A 203 -12.77 -2.93 6.26
CA ALA A 203 -11.80 -3.53 5.37
C ALA A 203 -10.76 -2.48 4.97
N ASP A 204 -9.57 -2.52 5.59
CA ASP A 204 -8.42 -1.72 5.13
C ASP A 204 -7.72 -2.46 3.99
N VAL A 205 -8.05 -2.06 2.76
CA VAL A 205 -7.57 -2.68 1.53
C VAL A 205 -6.39 -1.93 0.92
N ALA A 206 -5.73 -1.04 1.68
CA ALA A 206 -4.68 -0.15 1.17
C ALA A 206 -3.63 -0.83 0.26
N HIS A 207 -3.20 -2.03 0.64
CA HIS A 207 -2.20 -2.81 -0.10
C HIS A 207 -2.77 -3.51 -1.36
N ILE A 208 -4.04 -3.89 -1.35
CA ILE A 208 -4.68 -4.73 -2.39
C ILE A 208 -5.74 -3.99 -3.20
N ALA A 209 -5.94 -2.69 -2.99
CA ALA A 209 -6.97 -1.91 -3.66
C ALA A 209 -6.91 -1.97 -5.19
N GLY A 210 -5.70 -1.93 -5.77
CA GLY A 210 -5.54 -2.11 -7.23
C GLY A 210 -5.86 -3.54 -7.68
N LEU A 211 -5.58 -4.55 -6.85
CA LEU A 211 -5.93 -5.93 -7.16
C LEU A 211 -7.45 -6.15 -7.11
N ILE A 212 -8.14 -5.51 -6.16
CA ILE A 212 -9.61 -5.53 -6.09
C ILE A 212 -10.19 -4.81 -7.31
N ALA A 213 -9.72 -3.60 -7.62
CA ALA A 213 -10.18 -2.83 -8.78
C ALA A 213 -9.98 -3.60 -10.10
N GLY A 214 -8.87 -4.31 -10.24
CA GLY A 214 -8.57 -5.14 -11.41
C GLY A 214 -9.15 -6.56 -11.37
N GLY A 215 -9.87 -6.96 -10.32
CA GLY A 215 -10.49 -8.30 -10.21
C GLY A 215 -9.51 -9.45 -9.91
N ALA A 216 -8.30 -9.16 -9.47
CA ALA A 216 -7.28 -10.14 -9.07
C ALA A 216 -7.32 -10.52 -7.57
N HIS A 217 -8.15 -9.84 -6.77
CA HIS A 217 -8.41 -10.17 -5.37
C HIS A 217 -9.93 -10.03 -5.08
N PRO A 218 -10.53 -10.87 -4.21
CA PRO A 218 -11.92 -10.73 -3.81
C PRO A 218 -12.26 -9.33 -3.28
N SER A 219 -13.47 -8.85 -3.59
CA SER A 219 -13.98 -7.57 -3.09
C SER A 219 -14.47 -7.71 -1.64
N PRO A 220 -14.21 -6.72 -0.76
CA PRO A 220 -14.84 -6.64 0.55
C PRO A 220 -16.31 -6.21 0.48
N VAL A 221 -16.82 -5.80 -0.69
CA VAL A 221 -18.22 -5.42 -0.89
C VAL A 221 -19.00 -6.66 -1.37
N PRO A 222 -20.16 -7.02 -0.77
CA PRO A 222 -20.95 -6.24 0.20
C PRO A 222 -20.66 -6.59 1.67
N HIS A 223 -19.53 -7.23 2.00
CA HIS A 223 -19.30 -7.76 3.35
C HIS A 223 -18.95 -6.70 4.40
N ALA A 224 -18.12 -5.71 4.06
CA ALA A 224 -17.66 -4.67 4.97
C ALA A 224 -18.62 -3.47 5.04
N ASP A 225 -18.72 -2.86 6.22
CA ASP A 225 -19.48 -1.63 6.44
C ASP A 225 -18.74 -0.42 5.89
N VAL A 226 -17.40 -0.43 6.05
CA VAL A 226 -16.49 0.59 5.55
C VAL A 226 -15.29 -0.07 4.88
N VAL A 227 -14.91 0.43 3.72
CA VAL A 227 -13.68 0.08 3.01
C VAL A 227 -12.75 1.29 3.06
N SER A 228 -11.62 1.14 3.74
CA SER A 228 -10.57 2.16 3.81
C SER A 228 -9.44 1.79 2.87
N THR A 229 -8.88 2.77 2.16
CA THR A 229 -7.73 2.51 1.30
C THR A 229 -6.84 3.72 1.09
N THR A 230 -5.55 3.47 0.90
CA THR A 230 -4.66 4.42 0.22
C THR A 230 -4.81 4.33 -1.29
N THR A 231 -4.39 5.37 -2.01
CA THR A 231 -4.47 5.40 -3.48
C THR A 231 -3.14 5.11 -4.21
N HIS A 232 -2.01 5.06 -3.51
CA HIS A 232 -0.66 5.04 -4.12
C HIS A 232 0.01 3.68 -4.33
N LYS A 233 -0.51 2.60 -3.70
CA LYS A 233 0.15 1.28 -3.73
C LYS A 233 -0.20 0.54 -5.02
N THR A 234 -0.89 -0.59 -4.93
CA THR A 234 -1.34 -1.35 -6.10
C THR A 234 -2.30 -0.56 -7.01
N LEU A 235 -3.02 0.43 -6.46
CA LEU A 235 -3.92 1.31 -7.22
C LEU A 235 -3.18 2.37 -8.07
N ARG A 236 -1.86 2.56 -7.85
CA ARG A 236 -0.99 3.35 -8.71
C ARG A 236 -1.39 4.83 -8.91
N GLY A 237 -2.12 5.39 -7.94
CA GLY A 237 -2.50 6.80 -7.89
C GLY A 237 -1.58 7.66 -7.01
N PRO A 238 -1.96 8.92 -6.73
CA PRO A 238 -1.15 9.81 -5.91
C PRO A 238 -1.15 9.34 -4.45
N ARG A 239 -0.28 9.94 -3.62
CA ARG A 239 -0.44 9.84 -2.16
C ARG A 239 -1.73 10.54 -1.74
N GLY A 240 -2.69 9.74 -1.35
CA GLY A 240 -4.02 10.11 -0.86
C GLY A 240 -4.71 8.85 -0.32
N ALA A 241 -5.96 8.99 0.09
CA ALA A 241 -6.79 7.89 0.55
C ALA A 241 -8.27 8.13 0.25
N MET A 242 -9.06 7.06 0.40
CA MET A 242 -10.51 7.09 0.24
C MET A 242 -11.15 6.30 1.38
N LEU A 243 -12.31 6.77 1.82
CA LEU A 243 -13.23 6.02 2.67
C LEU A 243 -14.49 5.75 1.88
N MET A 244 -14.79 4.49 1.69
CA MET A 244 -15.92 4.02 0.92
C MET A 244 -16.86 3.25 1.85
N CYS A 245 -18.17 3.40 1.69
CA CYS A 245 -19.12 2.76 2.59
C CYS A 245 -20.50 2.62 1.97
N ARG A 246 -21.37 1.91 2.70
CA ARG A 246 -22.82 1.90 2.48
C ARG A 246 -23.41 3.28 2.76
N GLU A 247 -24.52 3.60 2.10
CA GLU A 247 -25.19 4.90 2.23
C GLU A 247 -25.51 5.27 3.70
N GLU A 248 -25.89 4.29 4.53
CA GLU A 248 -26.23 4.51 5.95
C GLU A 248 -25.07 5.07 6.78
N HIS A 249 -23.83 4.90 6.32
CA HIS A 249 -22.63 5.38 7.00
C HIS A 249 -22.04 6.66 6.39
N ALA A 250 -22.55 7.13 5.24
CA ALA A 250 -21.99 8.24 4.49
C ALA A 250 -21.86 9.52 5.33
N LYS A 251 -22.93 9.90 6.04
CA LYS A 251 -22.95 11.10 6.89
C LYS A 251 -21.97 11.02 8.05
N ALA A 252 -21.78 9.84 8.66
CA ALA A 252 -20.86 9.66 9.79
C ALA A 252 -19.40 9.79 9.33
N ILE A 253 -19.06 9.13 8.23
CA ILE A 253 -17.74 9.21 7.59
C ILE A 253 -17.42 10.64 7.16
N ASP A 254 -18.33 11.29 6.43
CA ASP A 254 -18.12 12.65 5.94
C ASP A 254 -17.90 13.62 7.11
N LYS A 255 -18.74 13.54 8.16
CA LYS A 255 -18.60 14.40 9.34
C LYS A 255 -17.27 14.15 10.07
N ALA A 256 -16.80 12.91 10.13
CA ALA A 256 -15.54 12.56 10.77
C ALA A 256 -14.33 13.07 9.99
N VAL A 257 -14.34 12.98 8.65
CA VAL A 257 -13.29 13.57 7.82
C VAL A 257 -13.29 15.09 7.96
N PHE A 258 -14.44 15.72 7.75
CA PHE A 258 -14.62 17.17 7.91
C PHE A 258 -16.03 17.50 8.46
N PRO A 259 -16.15 18.33 9.51
CA PRO A 259 -15.10 19.11 10.17
C PRO A 259 -14.40 18.36 11.32
N GLY A 260 -14.58 17.03 11.42
CA GLY A 260 -14.09 16.25 12.56
C GLY A 260 -12.56 16.21 12.71
N LEU A 261 -11.84 15.95 11.62
CA LEU A 261 -10.39 15.68 11.68
C LEU A 261 -9.54 16.60 10.81
N GLN A 262 -10.00 16.89 9.59
CA GLN A 262 -9.23 17.66 8.59
C GLN A 262 -9.81 19.07 8.40
N GLY A 263 -9.05 19.93 7.71
CA GLY A 263 -9.48 21.25 7.22
C GLY A 263 -9.75 21.22 5.71
N GLY A 264 -9.20 22.17 4.95
CA GLY A 264 -9.33 22.23 3.50
C GLY A 264 -8.79 20.98 2.78
N PRO A 265 -9.55 20.37 1.84
CA PRO A 265 -9.08 19.20 1.11
C PRO A 265 -7.97 19.55 0.10
N HIS A 266 -7.11 18.58 -0.21
CA HIS A 266 -6.07 18.73 -1.25
C HIS A 266 -6.67 18.44 -2.63
N ASN A 267 -7.15 19.49 -3.31
CA ASN A 267 -7.88 19.37 -4.57
C ASN A 267 -7.04 18.79 -5.72
N GLN A 268 -5.75 19.13 -5.77
CA GLN A 268 -4.79 18.55 -6.72
C GLN A 268 -4.60 17.04 -6.51
N THR A 269 -4.55 16.59 -5.24
CA THR A 269 -4.55 15.16 -4.92
C THR A 269 -5.85 14.50 -5.35
N THR A 270 -6.99 15.14 -5.09
CA THR A 270 -8.32 14.63 -5.50
C THR A 270 -8.42 14.48 -7.02
N ALA A 271 -7.91 15.44 -7.79
CA ALA A 271 -7.83 15.35 -9.25
C ALA A 271 -6.94 14.19 -9.71
N ALA A 272 -5.76 14.03 -9.10
CA ALA A 272 -4.86 12.92 -9.39
C ALA A 272 -5.46 11.55 -8.99
N ILE A 273 -6.25 11.47 -7.92
CA ILE A 273 -7.05 10.27 -7.58
C ILE A 273 -8.07 9.99 -8.69
N ALA A 274 -8.75 11.03 -9.20
CA ALA A 274 -9.69 10.86 -10.31
C ALA A 274 -9.01 10.27 -11.56
N VAL A 275 -7.79 10.71 -11.89
CA VAL A 275 -6.99 10.15 -13.00
C VAL A 275 -6.69 8.67 -12.74
N ALA A 276 -6.16 8.34 -11.56
CA ALA A 276 -5.83 6.96 -11.21
C ALA A 276 -7.04 6.02 -11.25
N LEU A 277 -8.21 6.48 -10.79
CA LEU A 277 -9.46 5.71 -10.86
C LEU A 277 -9.96 5.53 -12.31
N HIS A 278 -9.72 6.52 -13.17
CA HIS A 278 -10.04 6.37 -14.60
C HIS A 278 -9.15 5.31 -15.26
N GLU A 279 -7.85 5.31 -14.94
CA GLU A 279 -6.93 4.26 -15.37
C GLU A 279 -7.35 2.89 -14.83
N ALA A 280 -7.72 2.82 -13.54
CA ALA A 280 -8.18 1.60 -12.89
C ALA A 280 -9.44 1.00 -13.51
N ALA A 281 -10.29 1.83 -14.11
CA ALA A 281 -11.48 1.39 -14.83
C ALA A 281 -11.20 0.83 -16.24
N GLN A 282 -9.97 0.92 -16.76
CA GLN A 282 -9.64 0.43 -18.10
C GLN A 282 -9.33 -1.07 -18.10
N PRO A 283 -9.61 -1.79 -19.20
CA PRO A 283 -9.27 -3.22 -19.33
C PRO A 283 -7.79 -3.53 -19.10
N SER A 284 -6.89 -2.63 -19.53
CA SER A 284 -5.45 -2.79 -19.34
C SER A 284 -5.03 -2.79 -17.86
N PHE A 285 -5.81 -2.17 -16.97
CA PHE A 285 -5.53 -2.21 -15.54
C PHE A 285 -5.89 -3.55 -14.90
N ARG A 286 -6.94 -4.21 -15.39
CA ARG A 286 -7.23 -5.61 -15.04
C ARG A 286 -6.06 -6.51 -15.43
N ASP A 287 -5.55 -6.37 -16.65
CA ASP A 287 -4.41 -7.18 -17.11
C ASP A 287 -3.15 -6.91 -16.24
N TYR A 288 -2.89 -5.65 -15.90
CA TYR A 288 -1.84 -5.27 -14.94
C TYR A 288 -2.05 -5.93 -13.56
N ALA A 289 -3.25 -5.88 -12.99
CA ALA A 289 -3.52 -6.44 -11.66
C ALA A 289 -3.28 -7.96 -11.63
N HIS A 290 -3.70 -8.69 -12.67
CA HIS A 290 -3.42 -10.11 -12.80
C HIS A 290 -1.93 -10.40 -13.02
N ALA A 291 -1.23 -9.58 -13.81
CA ALA A 291 0.21 -9.70 -14.01
C ALA A 291 1.00 -9.48 -12.72
N VAL A 292 0.58 -8.54 -11.85
CA VAL A 292 1.19 -8.34 -10.53
C VAL A 292 1.16 -9.62 -9.71
N VAL A 293 0.00 -10.27 -9.61
CA VAL A 293 -0.16 -11.53 -8.85
C VAL A 293 0.62 -12.68 -9.51
N ALA A 294 0.59 -12.79 -10.84
CA ALA A 294 1.35 -13.80 -11.57
C ALA A 294 2.87 -13.65 -11.34
N ASN A 295 3.39 -12.43 -11.41
CA ASN A 295 4.78 -12.11 -11.10
C ASN A 295 5.14 -12.48 -9.65
N ALA A 296 4.28 -12.14 -8.69
CA ALA A 296 4.53 -12.45 -7.28
C ALA A 296 4.59 -13.96 -7.02
N ARG A 297 3.70 -14.73 -7.67
CA ARG A 297 3.71 -16.21 -7.61
C ARG A 297 4.96 -16.80 -8.24
N ALA A 298 5.32 -16.38 -9.45
CA ALA A 298 6.52 -16.85 -10.14
C ALA A 298 7.80 -16.53 -9.34
N LEU A 299 7.86 -15.35 -8.71
CA LEU A 299 8.96 -14.98 -7.83
C LEU A 299 8.99 -15.84 -6.56
N ALA A 300 7.84 -16.09 -5.93
CA ALA A 300 7.74 -16.97 -4.76
C ALA A 300 8.21 -18.39 -5.08
N GLU A 301 7.76 -18.97 -6.19
CA GLU A 301 8.19 -20.31 -6.65
C GLU A 301 9.70 -20.37 -6.91
N ALA A 302 10.26 -19.35 -7.57
CA ALA A 302 11.68 -19.26 -7.85
C ALA A 302 12.54 -19.09 -6.57
N LEU A 303 12.02 -18.44 -5.53
CA LEU A 303 12.68 -18.30 -4.23
C LEU A 303 12.60 -19.61 -3.41
N LEU A 304 11.44 -20.29 -3.40
CA LEU A 304 11.29 -21.60 -2.76
C LEU A 304 12.26 -22.62 -3.36
N ALA A 305 12.41 -22.64 -4.69
CA ALA A 305 13.38 -23.50 -5.38
C ALA A 305 14.84 -23.23 -4.99
N ARG A 306 15.14 -22.05 -4.41
CA ARG A 306 16.45 -21.64 -3.89
C ARG A 306 16.56 -21.80 -2.37
N GLY A 307 15.61 -22.49 -1.74
CA GLY A 307 15.62 -22.78 -0.31
C GLY A 307 15.37 -21.56 0.58
N PHE A 308 14.59 -20.58 0.10
CA PHE A 308 14.05 -19.54 0.98
C PHE A 308 12.78 -20.02 1.69
N ASP A 309 12.62 -19.62 2.95
CA ASP A 309 11.41 -19.87 3.71
C ASP A 309 10.43 -18.71 3.51
N LEU A 310 9.24 -19.02 2.99
CA LEU A 310 8.19 -18.03 2.75
C LEU A 310 7.09 -18.19 3.79
N VAL A 311 6.68 -17.09 4.44
CA VAL A 311 5.54 -17.11 5.37
C VAL A 311 4.31 -17.58 4.62
N SER A 312 3.59 -18.55 5.21
CA SER A 312 2.46 -19.28 4.62
C SER A 312 2.78 -20.08 3.34
N GLY A 313 4.05 -20.24 2.95
CA GLY A 313 4.49 -21.07 1.83
C GLY A 313 4.31 -20.46 0.44
N GLY A 314 4.00 -19.17 0.30
CA GLY A 314 3.77 -18.53 -1.00
C GLY A 314 2.89 -17.28 -0.90
N THR A 315 2.22 -16.93 -2.00
CA THR A 315 1.36 -15.74 -2.08
C THR A 315 0.16 -15.90 -3.00
N ASP A 316 -0.94 -15.22 -2.65
CA ASP A 316 -2.13 -15.05 -3.48
C ASP A 316 -2.30 -13.61 -3.97
N ASN A 317 -1.40 -12.70 -3.59
CA ASN A 317 -1.49 -11.28 -3.89
C ASN A 317 -0.16 -10.73 -4.44
N HIS A 318 0.11 -9.43 -4.24
CA HIS A 318 1.25 -8.71 -4.81
C HIS A 318 2.54 -8.80 -4.02
N LEU A 319 2.55 -9.43 -2.83
CA LEU A 319 3.70 -9.46 -1.94
C LEU A 319 4.11 -10.86 -1.49
N VAL A 320 5.38 -11.01 -1.13
CA VAL A 320 5.97 -12.18 -0.50
C VAL A 320 6.66 -11.73 0.79
N LEU A 321 6.44 -12.47 1.87
CA LEU A 321 7.12 -12.27 3.15
C LEU A 321 8.09 -13.43 3.36
N ILE A 322 9.38 -13.11 3.46
CA ILE A 322 10.48 -14.08 3.49
C ILE A 322 11.06 -14.10 4.90
N ASP A 323 11.18 -15.28 5.48
CA ASP A 323 11.96 -15.52 6.69
C ASP A 323 13.40 -15.92 6.28
N LEU A 324 14.39 -15.17 6.75
CA LEU A 324 15.80 -15.41 6.44
C LEU A 324 16.53 -16.17 7.56
N THR A 325 15.81 -16.66 8.57
CA THR A 325 16.40 -17.48 9.65
C THR A 325 17.12 -18.70 9.08
N GLY A 326 16.55 -19.40 8.10
CA GLY A 326 17.18 -20.53 7.41
C GLY A 326 18.42 -20.17 6.57
N LYS A 327 18.60 -18.87 6.26
CA LYS A 327 19.77 -18.33 5.53
C LYS A 327 20.85 -17.77 6.48
N ASP A 328 20.59 -17.73 7.79
CA ASP A 328 21.49 -17.17 8.82
C ASP A 328 21.92 -15.72 8.52
N VAL A 329 20.99 -14.91 7.98
CA VAL A 329 21.20 -13.48 7.71
C VAL A 329 20.04 -12.68 8.28
N PRO A 330 20.28 -11.72 9.20
CA PRO A 330 19.22 -10.84 9.69
C PRO A 330 18.59 -10.03 8.55
N GLY A 331 17.28 -9.80 8.60
CA GLY A 331 16.52 -9.11 7.56
C GLY A 331 17.05 -7.70 7.25
N LYS A 332 17.50 -6.98 8.28
CA LYS A 332 18.11 -5.65 8.11
C LYS A 332 19.45 -5.70 7.37
N THR A 333 20.25 -6.73 7.62
CA THR A 333 21.53 -6.94 6.94
C THR A 333 21.29 -7.30 5.48
N ALA A 334 20.37 -8.22 5.21
CA ALA A 334 19.97 -8.60 3.86
C ALA A 334 19.42 -7.41 3.07
N ALA A 335 18.50 -6.63 3.64
CA ALA A 335 17.92 -5.47 2.97
C ALA A 335 18.98 -4.42 2.56
N LYS A 336 19.98 -4.17 3.41
CA LYS A 336 21.10 -3.26 3.08
C LYS A 336 22.04 -3.83 2.01
N ALA A 337 22.26 -5.15 2.00
CA ALA A 337 23.05 -5.78 0.95
C ALA A 337 22.32 -5.71 -0.40
N LEU A 338 21.02 -6.03 -0.43
CA LEU A 338 20.17 -5.92 -1.60
C LEU A 338 20.16 -4.48 -2.14
N ASP A 339 20.03 -3.46 -1.28
CA ASP A 339 20.08 -2.06 -1.69
C ASP A 339 21.39 -1.69 -2.40
N ARG A 340 22.54 -2.15 -1.88
CA ARG A 340 23.84 -1.99 -2.54
C ARG A 340 23.95 -2.77 -3.86
N ALA A 341 23.19 -3.86 -3.99
CA ALA A 341 23.04 -4.63 -5.23
C ALA A 341 22.03 -4.02 -6.21
N GLY A 342 21.47 -2.83 -5.92
CA GLY A 342 20.45 -2.18 -6.75
C GLY A 342 19.03 -2.74 -6.58
N ILE A 343 18.78 -3.58 -5.57
CA ILE A 343 17.48 -4.19 -5.27
C ILE A 343 16.91 -3.57 -3.99
N VAL A 344 15.90 -2.73 -4.13
CA VAL A 344 15.35 -1.98 -2.99
C VAL A 344 14.18 -2.75 -2.37
N VAL A 345 14.35 -3.19 -1.12
CA VAL A 345 13.34 -3.91 -0.32
C VAL A 345 13.18 -3.27 1.06
N ASN A 346 12.21 -3.72 1.85
CA ASN A 346 12.15 -3.39 3.28
C ASN A 346 12.42 -4.63 4.15
N TYR A 347 13.20 -4.46 5.22
CA TYR A 347 13.22 -5.46 6.30
C TYR A 347 11.87 -5.47 7.02
N ASN A 348 11.49 -6.62 7.55
CA ASN A 348 10.16 -6.82 8.14
C ASN A 348 10.21 -7.93 9.19
N THR A 349 9.45 -7.79 10.28
CA THR A 349 9.22 -8.92 11.19
C THR A 349 8.45 -10.02 10.46
N VAL A 350 8.68 -11.27 10.85
CA VAL A 350 7.82 -12.39 10.47
C VAL A 350 6.90 -12.78 11.62
N PRO A 351 5.79 -13.50 11.40
CA PRO A 351 5.00 -14.04 12.50
C PRO A 351 5.87 -14.85 13.46
N TYR A 352 5.72 -14.60 14.76
CA TYR A 352 6.52 -15.24 15.82
C TYR A 352 8.03 -15.03 15.71
N ASP A 353 8.45 -13.90 15.13
CA ASP A 353 9.87 -13.54 14.97
C ASP A 353 10.65 -13.71 16.29
N PRO A 354 11.73 -14.53 16.31
CA PRO A 354 12.56 -14.66 17.51
C PRO A 354 13.40 -13.39 17.77
N ARG A 355 13.49 -12.49 16.80
CA ARG A 355 14.29 -11.25 16.88
C ARG A 355 13.43 -10.03 17.21
N LYS A 356 14.10 -8.92 17.52
CA LYS A 356 13.45 -7.65 17.89
C LYS A 356 13.04 -6.84 16.64
N PRO A 357 12.01 -5.96 16.74
CA PRO A 357 11.53 -5.20 15.58
C PRO A 357 12.56 -4.36 14.82
N PHE A 358 13.62 -3.87 15.48
CA PHE A 358 14.70 -3.08 14.83
C PHE A 358 15.81 -3.93 14.20
N ASP A 359 15.71 -5.24 14.32
CA ASP A 359 16.64 -6.25 13.82
C ASP A 359 15.88 -7.55 13.48
N PRO A 360 14.87 -7.50 12.59
CA PRO A 360 13.95 -8.62 12.38
C PRO A 360 14.57 -9.73 11.54
N SER A 361 13.91 -10.89 11.51
CA SER A 361 14.38 -12.06 10.75
C SER A 361 14.03 -12.00 9.26
N GLY A 362 13.07 -11.17 8.85
CA GLY A 362 12.54 -11.20 7.49
C GLY A 362 12.81 -9.98 6.62
N ILE A 363 12.51 -10.17 5.34
CA ILE A 363 12.33 -9.11 4.34
C ILE A 363 10.96 -9.27 3.68
N ARG A 364 10.41 -8.15 3.21
CA ARG A 364 9.14 -8.13 2.49
C ARG A 364 9.35 -7.53 1.11
N ILE A 365 8.91 -8.26 0.10
CA ILE A 365 9.07 -7.89 -1.31
C ILE A 365 7.73 -7.93 -2.04
N GLY A 366 7.58 -7.14 -3.10
CA GLY A 366 6.35 -7.08 -3.88
C GLY A 366 6.59 -6.61 -5.31
N THR A 367 5.73 -7.06 -6.20
CA THR A 367 5.86 -6.91 -7.65
C THR A 367 5.13 -5.73 -8.34
N PRO A 368 4.35 -4.83 -7.67
CA PRO A 368 3.66 -3.74 -8.38
C PRO A 368 4.57 -2.85 -9.22
N SER A 369 5.67 -2.36 -8.65
CA SER A 369 6.60 -1.45 -9.34
C SER A 369 7.25 -2.10 -10.57
N LEU A 370 7.71 -3.35 -10.46
CA LEU A 370 8.28 -4.11 -11.58
C LEU A 370 7.26 -4.30 -12.69
N THR A 371 6.04 -4.69 -12.33
CA THR A 371 4.96 -4.92 -13.29
C THR A 371 4.55 -3.64 -14.00
N SER A 372 4.53 -2.49 -13.30
CA SER A 372 4.29 -1.18 -13.91
C SER A 372 5.36 -0.77 -14.92
N ARG A 373 6.60 -1.25 -14.78
CA ARG A 373 7.69 -1.05 -15.77
C ARG A 373 7.58 -2.00 -16.97
N GLY A 374 6.71 -3.00 -16.91
CA GLY A 374 6.51 -4.00 -17.97
C GLY A 374 7.23 -5.32 -17.78
N LEU A 375 7.84 -5.58 -16.60
CA LEU A 375 8.45 -6.89 -16.33
C LEU A 375 7.35 -7.96 -16.15
N GLY A 376 7.48 -9.08 -16.88
CA GLY A 376 6.65 -10.28 -16.74
C GLY A 376 7.31 -11.43 -15.97
N THR A 377 6.61 -12.57 -15.92
CA THR A 377 6.99 -13.76 -15.13
C THR A 377 8.32 -14.35 -15.57
N GLU A 378 8.67 -14.20 -16.85
CA GLU A 378 9.95 -14.59 -17.46
C GLU A 378 11.17 -13.95 -16.77
N HIS A 379 11.00 -12.80 -16.11
CA HIS A 379 12.07 -12.13 -15.39
C HIS A 379 12.24 -12.61 -13.94
N MET A 380 11.21 -13.22 -13.35
CA MET A 380 11.18 -13.48 -11.89
C MET A 380 12.24 -14.50 -11.45
N ALA A 381 12.65 -15.41 -12.33
CA ALA A 381 13.74 -16.35 -12.05
C ALA A 381 15.10 -15.66 -11.91
N ALA A 382 15.37 -14.60 -12.70
CA ALA A 382 16.58 -13.79 -12.59
C ALA A 382 16.52 -12.90 -11.33
N VAL A 383 15.36 -12.31 -11.03
CA VAL A 383 15.18 -11.54 -9.79
C VAL A 383 15.43 -12.41 -8.56
N ALA A 384 14.93 -13.65 -8.52
CA ALA A 384 15.21 -14.58 -7.44
C ALA A 384 16.69 -14.97 -7.34
N ASP A 385 17.40 -15.08 -8.47
CA ASP A 385 18.85 -15.33 -8.51
C ASP A 385 19.64 -14.19 -7.86
N TRP A 386 19.34 -12.96 -8.25
CA TRP A 386 20.00 -11.78 -7.68
C TRP A 386 19.74 -11.62 -6.19
N ILE A 387 18.52 -11.94 -5.73
CA ILE A 387 18.20 -11.95 -4.30
C ILE A 387 19.07 -12.98 -3.56
N ASP A 388 19.14 -14.21 -4.06
CA ASP A 388 19.93 -15.29 -3.43
C ASP A 388 21.43 -14.95 -3.37
N ARG A 389 22.00 -14.50 -4.50
CA ARG A 389 23.40 -14.05 -4.57
C ARG A 389 23.68 -12.91 -3.58
N SER A 390 22.77 -11.93 -3.49
CA SER A 390 22.95 -10.79 -2.59
C SER A 390 22.84 -11.17 -1.11
N VAL A 391 21.93 -12.09 -0.75
CA VAL A 391 21.82 -12.61 0.62
C VAL A 391 23.05 -13.43 0.99
N ALA A 392 23.53 -14.29 0.10
CA ALA A 392 24.77 -15.06 0.31
C ALA A 392 26.01 -14.14 0.43
N ALA A 393 26.08 -13.09 -0.40
CA ALA A 393 27.13 -12.08 -0.32
C ALA A 393 27.09 -11.31 1.01
N ALA A 394 25.90 -10.98 1.52
CA ALA A 394 25.73 -10.34 2.82
C ALA A 394 26.30 -11.17 3.98
N GLN A 395 26.12 -12.50 3.92
CA GLN A 395 26.67 -13.42 4.93
C GLN A 395 28.21 -13.44 4.92
N LYS A 396 28.81 -13.31 3.74
CA LYS A 396 30.27 -13.40 3.53
C LYS A 396 30.99 -12.05 3.56
N GLY A 397 30.26 -10.94 3.49
CA GLY A 397 30.83 -9.61 3.31
C GLY A 397 31.43 -9.38 1.91
N ASP A 398 30.85 -10.01 0.89
CA ASP A 398 31.35 -10.01 -0.50
C ASP A 398 30.77 -8.83 -1.31
N GLU A 399 31.44 -7.67 -1.27
CA GLU A 399 30.97 -6.47 -1.97
C GLU A 399 31.13 -6.55 -3.49
N ASP A 400 32.08 -7.35 -4.00
CA ASP A 400 32.29 -7.52 -5.44
C ASP A 400 31.10 -8.28 -6.07
N ALA A 401 30.57 -9.28 -5.37
CA ALA A 401 29.34 -9.97 -5.78
C ALA A 401 28.13 -9.02 -5.83
N LEU A 402 28.00 -8.10 -4.86
CA LEU A 402 26.92 -7.10 -4.86
C LEU A 402 27.08 -6.10 -6.02
N ALA A 403 28.30 -5.66 -6.31
CA ALA A 403 28.58 -4.77 -7.44
C ALA A 403 28.25 -5.42 -8.79
N ALA A 404 28.54 -6.72 -8.95
CA ALA A 404 28.17 -7.48 -10.14
C ALA A 404 26.64 -7.56 -10.31
N VAL A 405 25.92 -7.91 -9.24
CA VAL A 405 24.43 -7.93 -9.27
C VAL A 405 23.88 -6.54 -9.60
N ARG A 406 24.46 -5.47 -9.05
CA ARG A 406 24.02 -4.09 -9.36
C ARG A 406 24.14 -3.75 -10.83
N ALA A 407 25.23 -4.17 -11.49
CA ALA A 407 25.40 -3.96 -12.93
C ALA A 407 24.33 -4.71 -13.73
N GLU A 408 24.09 -5.99 -13.41
CA GLU A 408 23.06 -6.81 -14.06
C GLU A 408 21.65 -6.23 -13.87
N VAL A 409 21.34 -5.72 -12.68
CA VAL A 409 20.08 -5.03 -12.37
C VAL A 409 19.94 -3.77 -13.22
N ALA A 410 20.97 -2.91 -13.25
CA ALA A 410 20.93 -1.67 -14.02
C ALA A 410 20.73 -1.94 -15.53
N ASP A 411 21.38 -2.97 -16.07
CA ASP A 411 21.24 -3.40 -17.46
C ASP A 411 19.81 -3.86 -17.80
N LEU A 412 19.14 -4.57 -16.88
CA LEU A 412 17.72 -4.91 -17.06
C LEU A 412 16.84 -3.67 -16.96
N MET A 413 17.05 -2.82 -15.95
CA MET A 413 16.23 -1.64 -15.70
C MET A 413 16.30 -0.63 -16.86
N ALA A 414 17.45 -0.53 -17.55
CA ALA A 414 17.60 0.32 -18.74
C ALA A 414 16.68 -0.10 -19.91
N GLN A 415 16.27 -1.37 -19.98
CA GLN A 415 15.36 -1.89 -21.02
C GLN A 415 13.88 -1.64 -20.69
N TYR A 416 13.57 -1.34 -19.43
CA TYR A 416 12.21 -1.19 -18.92
C TYR A 416 12.06 0.15 -18.20
N PRO A 417 11.88 1.29 -18.89
CA PRO A 417 11.82 2.60 -18.27
C PRO A 417 10.66 2.73 -17.25
N ALA A 418 10.87 3.50 -16.19
CA ALA A 418 9.88 3.73 -15.16
C ALA A 418 8.77 4.69 -15.62
N PRO A 419 7.47 4.35 -15.45
CA PRO A 419 6.38 5.27 -15.75
C PRO A 419 6.51 6.59 -14.97
N GLY A 420 6.16 7.70 -15.63
CA GLY A 420 6.16 9.03 -15.01
C GLY A 420 7.54 9.66 -14.81
N ILE A 421 8.63 8.91 -15.03
CA ILE A 421 9.98 9.46 -15.05
C ILE A 421 10.32 9.82 -16.50
N PRO A 422 10.66 11.09 -16.82
CA PRO A 422 11.09 11.47 -18.16
C PRO A 422 12.32 10.65 -18.60
N ALA A 423 12.32 10.21 -19.87
CA ALA A 423 13.37 9.39 -20.46
C ALA A 423 14.67 10.17 -20.72
#